data_AF-A0A4Y9R3Z5-F1
#
_entry.id   AF-A0A4Y9R3Z5-F1
#
_cell.length_a   1.000
_cell.length_b   1.000
_cell.length_c   1.000
_cell.angle_alpha   90.00
_cell.angle_beta   90.00
_cell.angle_gamma   90.00
#
_symmetry.space_group_name_H-M   'P 1'
#
loop_
_entity.id
_entity.type
_entity.pdbx_description
1 polymer ?
#
loop_
_entity_poly.entity_id
_entity_poly.type
_entity_poly.pdbx_seq_one_letter_code
_entity_poly.pdbx_strand_id
1 'polypeptide(L)'
;MIDVATASVESELERYFAASRLRAGDYGPHYVELWDQLEQASAGGKRARPALVLAAHNGLGGTDQAAATQLAIAFELLHTAFIIHDDVIDRDLVRRGSANVLGAFAARGAALGADEEQAKTWGEAAALLAGDLALSQAHRIIAQLDTDSVVRGRLLDILDKAVFVSAAGELNDVTNTVAPHLLGIPDVLATLEQKTAVYSCEAPLQAGAVLAGASAGDIACLGRFGRLIGIAFQLTDDMLGVFGDESKTGKSTVADLREGKITTLLAHARTTPEWPSIAPFIGKADLDPAEAAFVRETLTGCGSAAHTEQLARDHVALAKTELAASDLPAELRELLSTFADRAVNRIR
;
A
#
# COMPACT_ATOMS: atom_id res chain seq x y z
N MET A 1 6.34 -13.92 -6.25
CA MET A 1 5.80 -12.72 -6.92
C MET A 1 5.07 -13.17 -8.18
N ILE A 2 4.02 -12.48 -8.62
CA ILE A 2 3.50 -12.69 -9.98
C ILE A 2 4.66 -12.36 -10.92
N ASP A 3 5.19 -13.34 -11.63
CA ASP A 3 6.33 -13.17 -12.53
C ASP A 3 5.82 -12.70 -13.90
N VAL A 4 5.43 -11.41 -13.96
CA VAL A 4 4.90 -10.80 -15.17
C VAL A 4 5.70 -9.53 -15.45
N ALA A 5 6.51 -9.58 -16.51
CA ALA A 5 7.13 -8.46 -17.23
C ALA A 5 7.59 -7.26 -16.38
N THR A 6 8.16 -7.50 -15.19
CA THR A 6 8.62 -6.42 -14.30
C THR A 6 9.72 -5.57 -14.93
N ALA A 7 10.53 -6.16 -15.80
CA ALA A 7 11.60 -5.46 -16.50
C ALA A 7 11.11 -4.27 -17.36
N SER A 8 9.98 -4.40 -18.07
CA SER A 8 9.47 -3.29 -18.89
C SER A 8 8.96 -2.14 -18.02
N VAL A 9 8.36 -2.45 -16.87
CA VAL A 9 7.90 -1.47 -15.88
C VAL A 9 9.10 -0.70 -15.31
N GLU A 10 10.17 -1.38 -14.91
CA GLU A 10 11.37 -0.69 -14.40
C GLU A 10 11.99 0.23 -15.45
N SER A 11 12.20 -0.26 -16.68
CA SER A 11 12.79 0.55 -17.75
C SER A 11 11.93 1.75 -18.17
N GLU A 12 10.62 1.67 -18.04
CA GLU A 12 9.73 2.81 -18.28
C GLU A 12 9.70 3.78 -17.09
N LEU A 13 9.74 3.29 -15.85
CA LEU A 13 9.89 4.15 -14.66
C LEU A 13 11.21 4.94 -14.71
N GLU A 14 12.32 4.28 -15.01
CA GLU A 14 13.63 4.93 -15.18
C GLU A 14 13.57 6.04 -16.24
N ARG A 15 12.91 5.77 -17.39
CA ARG A 15 12.70 6.79 -18.43
C ARG A 15 11.82 7.94 -17.97
N TYR A 16 10.74 7.64 -17.26
CA TYR A 16 9.85 8.65 -16.70
C TYR A 16 10.58 9.59 -15.72
N PHE A 17 11.36 9.02 -14.80
CA PHE A 17 12.11 9.79 -13.81
C PHE A 17 13.25 10.59 -14.45
N ALA A 18 13.98 10.02 -15.41
CA ALA A 18 15.00 10.74 -16.16
C ALA A 18 14.41 11.95 -16.91
N ALA A 19 13.27 11.78 -17.58
CA ALA A 19 12.58 12.88 -18.27
C ALA A 19 12.06 13.94 -17.29
N SER A 20 11.59 13.52 -16.12
CA SER A 20 11.09 14.44 -15.08
C SER A 20 12.21 15.27 -14.47
N ARG A 21 13.38 14.68 -14.20
CA ARG A 21 14.58 15.40 -13.78
C ARG A 21 15.06 16.43 -14.78
N LEU A 22 15.05 16.07 -16.07
CA LEU A 22 15.44 17.00 -17.13
C LEU A 22 14.57 18.25 -17.11
N ARG A 23 13.24 18.08 -17.01
CA ARG A 23 12.28 19.18 -16.85
C ARG A 23 12.46 19.94 -15.55
N ALA A 24 12.84 19.26 -14.47
CA ALA A 24 13.07 19.88 -13.19
C ALA A 24 14.30 20.80 -13.18
N GLY A 25 15.27 20.53 -14.06
CA GLY A 25 16.47 21.35 -14.24
C GLY A 25 16.15 22.81 -14.56
N ASP A 26 15.05 23.08 -15.25
CA ASP A 26 14.59 24.44 -15.57
C ASP A 26 14.16 25.25 -14.33
N TYR A 27 13.91 24.58 -13.20
CA TYR A 27 13.42 25.19 -11.95
C TYR A 27 14.43 25.09 -10.79
N GLY A 28 15.65 24.63 -11.06
CA GLY A 28 16.77 24.67 -10.12
C GLY A 28 17.04 23.36 -9.37
N PRO A 29 18.19 23.28 -8.66
CA PRO A 29 18.74 22.03 -8.14
C PRO A 29 17.91 21.40 -7.04
N HIS A 30 17.18 22.19 -6.25
CA HIS A 30 16.29 21.64 -5.21
C HIS A 30 15.10 20.88 -5.79
N TYR A 31 14.63 21.30 -6.96
CA TYR A 31 13.54 20.60 -7.62
C TYR A 31 14.04 19.32 -8.30
N VAL A 32 15.25 19.31 -8.86
CA VAL A 32 15.89 18.08 -9.34
C VAL A 32 16.04 17.06 -8.22
N GLU A 33 16.53 17.49 -7.05
CA GLU A 33 16.64 16.63 -5.86
C GLU A 33 15.29 16.05 -5.44
N LEU A 34 14.20 16.82 -5.53
CA LEU A 34 12.86 16.32 -5.23
C LEU A 34 12.51 15.10 -6.09
N TRP A 35 12.85 15.15 -7.38
CA TRP A 35 12.63 14.06 -8.32
C TRP A 35 13.57 12.87 -8.09
N ASP A 36 14.80 13.11 -7.62
CA ASP A 36 15.70 12.03 -7.17
C ASP A 36 15.10 11.29 -5.97
N GLN A 37 14.59 12.02 -4.99
CA GLN A 37 13.94 11.42 -3.82
C GLN A 37 12.63 10.70 -4.18
N LEU A 38 11.87 11.22 -5.15
CA LEU A 38 10.65 10.57 -5.65
C LEU A 38 10.97 9.25 -6.38
N GLU A 39 12.04 9.21 -7.18
CA GLU A 39 12.52 7.96 -7.81
C GLU A 39 12.95 6.94 -6.76
N GLN A 40 13.70 7.39 -5.74
CA GLN A 40 14.11 6.52 -4.63
C GLN A 40 12.92 5.96 -3.86
N ALA A 41 11.89 6.78 -3.59
CA ALA A 41 10.66 6.33 -2.93
C ALA A 41 9.90 5.30 -3.79
N SER A 42 9.97 5.42 -5.11
CA SER A 42 9.44 4.44 -6.05
C SER A 42 10.33 3.18 -6.11
N ALA A 43 11.62 3.24 -5.83
CA ALA A 43 12.53 2.10 -5.99
C ALA A 43 12.37 0.98 -4.93
N GLY A 44 12.89 -0.22 -5.25
CA GLY A 44 13.05 -1.33 -4.30
C GLY A 44 11.75 -2.03 -3.87
N GLY A 45 10.62 -1.77 -4.54
CA GLY A 45 9.35 -2.41 -4.29
C GLY A 45 9.20 -3.78 -4.97
N LYS A 46 8.25 -4.59 -4.50
CA LYS A 46 7.89 -5.89 -5.11
C LYS A 46 7.05 -5.77 -6.40
N ARG A 47 6.83 -4.54 -6.89
CA ARG A 47 5.99 -4.23 -8.07
C ARG A 47 4.67 -4.98 -8.13
N ALA A 48 4.03 -5.18 -6.97
CA ALA A 48 2.83 -6.00 -6.87
C ALA A 48 1.67 -5.39 -7.67
N ARG A 49 1.49 -4.07 -7.58
CA ARG A 49 0.42 -3.33 -8.27
C ARG A 49 0.60 -3.37 -9.80
N PRO A 50 1.78 -3.03 -10.35
CA PRO A 50 2.09 -3.26 -11.77
C PRO A 50 1.82 -4.71 -12.21
N ALA A 51 2.28 -5.69 -11.44
CA ALA A 51 2.10 -7.10 -11.77
C ALA A 51 0.62 -7.51 -11.82
N LEU A 52 -0.24 -6.92 -10.97
CA LEU A 52 -1.68 -7.17 -10.99
C LEU A 52 -2.35 -6.57 -12.23
N VAL A 53 -1.99 -5.34 -12.63
CA VAL A 53 -2.47 -4.74 -13.89
C VAL A 53 -2.13 -5.64 -15.06
N LEU A 54 -0.86 -6.04 -15.17
CA LEU A 54 -0.36 -6.84 -16.27
C LEU A 54 -0.92 -8.28 -16.26
N ALA A 55 -1.08 -8.88 -15.08
CA ALA A 55 -1.68 -10.21 -14.95
C ALA A 55 -3.12 -10.23 -15.46
N ALA A 56 -3.95 -9.27 -15.02
CA ALA A 56 -5.33 -9.16 -15.50
C ALA A 56 -5.37 -8.89 -17.01
N HIS A 57 -4.61 -7.91 -17.49
CA HIS A 57 -4.59 -7.54 -18.90
C HIS A 57 -4.17 -8.73 -19.79
N ASN A 58 -3.04 -9.37 -19.49
CA ASN A 58 -2.49 -10.44 -20.30
C ASN A 58 -3.33 -11.73 -20.18
N GLY A 59 -3.78 -12.05 -18.97
CA GLY A 59 -4.61 -13.23 -18.71
C GLY A 59 -5.98 -13.16 -19.38
N LEU A 60 -6.46 -11.96 -19.73
CA LEU A 60 -7.71 -11.73 -20.46
C LEU A 60 -7.50 -11.51 -21.98
N GLY A 61 -6.27 -11.71 -22.48
CA GLY A 61 -5.96 -11.63 -23.90
C GLY A 61 -5.71 -10.22 -24.44
N GLY A 62 -5.43 -9.26 -23.57
CA GLY A 62 -5.09 -7.89 -23.98
C GLY A 62 -3.80 -7.84 -24.83
N THR A 63 -3.84 -7.08 -25.91
CA THR A 63 -2.77 -7.07 -26.93
C THR A 63 -1.87 -5.84 -26.87
N ASP A 64 -2.34 -4.72 -26.34
CA ASP A 64 -1.55 -3.49 -26.23
C ASP A 64 -0.69 -3.47 -24.96
N GLN A 65 0.49 -4.08 -25.06
CA GLN A 65 1.44 -4.16 -23.96
C GLN A 65 2.02 -2.80 -23.57
N ALA A 66 2.08 -1.84 -24.50
CA ALA A 66 2.58 -0.50 -24.21
C ALA A 66 1.58 0.25 -23.33
N ALA A 67 0.29 0.25 -23.69
CA ALA A 67 -0.76 0.82 -22.87
C ALA A 67 -0.86 0.14 -21.49
N ALA A 68 -0.74 -1.19 -21.44
CA ALA A 68 -0.77 -1.93 -20.19
C ALA A 68 0.40 -1.59 -19.27
N THR A 69 1.60 -1.41 -19.82
CA THR A 69 2.78 -0.98 -19.06
C THR A 69 2.63 0.45 -18.53
N GLN A 70 2.11 1.37 -19.34
CA GLN A 70 1.83 2.75 -18.88
C GLN A 70 0.77 2.77 -17.78
N LEU A 71 -0.31 1.99 -17.91
CA LEU A 71 -1.32 1.83 -16.86
C LEU A 71 -0.73 1.24 -15.57
N ALA A 72 0.16 0.25 -15.68
CA ALA A 72 0.87 -0.33 -14.55
C ALA A 72 1.73 0.71 -13.80
N ILE A 73 2.41 1.60 -14.52
CA ILE A 73 3.18 2.71 -13.96
C ILE A 73 2.29 3.70 -13.23
N ALA A 74 1.11 4.01 -13.78
CA ALA A 74 0.15 4.91 -13.12
C ALA A 74 -0.21 4.41 -11.71
N PHE A 75 -0.44 3.11 -11.54
CA PHE A 75 -0.71 2.53 -10.22
C PHE A 75 0.51 2.46 -9.30
N GLU A 76 1.73 2.35 -9.84
CA GLU A 76 2.94 2.44 -9.02
C GLU A 76 3.19 3.88 -8.53
N LEU A 77 2.92 4.88 -9.37
CA LEU A 77 3.00 6.29 -8.98
C LEU A 77 1.90 6.66 -7.98
N LEU A 78 0.68 6.14 -8.15
CA LEU A 78 -0.39 6.26 -7.14
C LEU A 78 0.07 5.73 -5.79
N HIS A 79 0.66 4.53 -5.77
CA HIS A 79 1.19 3.94 -4.54
C HIS A 79 2.33 4.76 -3.95
N THR A 80 3.24 5.26 -4.79
CA THR A 80 4.35 6.12 -4.38
C THR A 80 3.83 7.39 -3.72
N ALA A 81 2.78 8.00 -4.28
CA ALA A 81 2.12 9.17 -3.70
C ALA A 81 1.58 8.89 -2.29
N PHE A 82 0.82 7.80 -2.11
CA PHE A 82 0.27 7.45 -0.81
C PHE A 82 1.35 7.12 0.21
N ILE A 83 2.42 6.41 -0.16
CA ILE A 83 3.54 6.18 0.76
C ILE A 83 4.16 7.50 1.25
N ILE A 84 4.40 8.44 0.32
CA ILE A 84 5.04 9.72 0.66
C ILE A 84 4.12 10.56 1.56
N HIS A 85 2.80 10.58 1.29
CA HIS A 85 1.83 11.28 2.13
C HIS A 85 1.68 10.61 3.50
N ASP A 86 1.64 9.28 3.57
CA ASP A 86 1.62 8.53 4.82
C ASP A 86 2.86 8.83 5.68
N ASP A 87 4.06 8.91 5.07
CA ASP A 87 5.30 9.30 5.77
C ASP A 87 5.17 10.67 6.48
N VAL A 88 4.43 11.61 5.88
CA VAL A 88 4.14 12.92 6.50
C VAL A 88 3.15 12.78 7.66
N ILE A 89 2.09 12.01 7.46
CA ILE A 89 1.03 11.80 8.46
C ILE A 89 1.61 11.10 9.71
N ASP A 90 2.37 10.04 9.51
CA ASP A 90 3.01 9.24 10.55
C ASP A 90 4.29 9.90 11.12
N ARG A 91 4.79 10.95 10.46
CA ARG A 91 6.04 11.69 10.80
C ARG A 91 7.29 10.82 10.77
N ASP A 92 7.31 9.85 9.88
CA ASP A 92 8.47 8.99 9.66
C ASP A 92 9.55 9.74 8.88
N LEU A 93 10.81 9.55 9.28
CA LEU A 93 11.98 10.08 8.55
C LEU A 93 12.69 9.00 7.72
N VAL A 94 12.38 7.73 7.96
CA VAL A 94 13.11 6.58 7.43
C VAL A 94 12.13 5.53 6.93
N ARG A 95 12.37 5.04 5.71
CA ARG A 95 11.62 3.94 5.11
C ARG A 95 12.58 2.94 4.50
N ARG A 96 12.37 1.64 4.81
CA ARG A 96 13.24 0.53 4.36
C ARG A 96 14.73 0.76 4.66
N GLY A 97 15.03 1.34 5.83
CA GLY A 97 16.40 1.61 6.29
C GLY A 97 17.10 2.80 5.64
N SER A 98 16.41 3.57 4.78
CA SER A 98 16.93 4.80 4.15
C SER A 98 16.06 5.99 4.49
N ALA A 99 16.61 7.21 4.43
CA ALA A 99 15.81 8.41 4.61
C ALA A 99 14.69 8.46 3.54
N ASN A 100 13.46 8.76 3.95
CA ASN A 100 12.38 9.06 3.00
C ASN A 100 12.46 10.53 2.53
N VAL A 101 11.53 10.97 1.68
CA VAL A 101 11.53 12.35 1.14
C VAL A 101 11.57 13.40 2.27
N LEU A 102 10.79 13.18 3.33
CA LEU A 102 10.72 14.06 4.49
C LEU A 102 12.08 14.14 5.20
N GLY A 103 12.67 12.98 5.53
CA GLY A 103 13.97 12.89 6.20
C GLY A 103 15.12 13.43 5.37
N ALA A 104 15.14 13.18 4.07
CA ALA A 104 16.18 13.65 3.16
C ALA A 104 16.21 15.18 3.07
N PHE A 105 15.04 15.81 2.94
CA PHE A 105 14.95 17.26 2.88
C PHE A 105 15.15 17.94 4.24
N ALA A 106 14.70 17.32 5.34
CA ALA A 106 15.03 17.81 6.69
C ALA A 106 16.54 17.78 6.95
N ALA A 107 17.22 16.67 6.62
CA ALA A 107 18.68 16.57 6.74
C ALA A 107 19.40 17.60 5.86
N ARG A 108 18.88 17.86 4.66
CA ARG A 108 19.42 18.89 3.76
C ARG A 108 19.26 20.30 4.34
N GLY A 109 18.11 20.61 4.91
CA GLY A 109 17.87 21.89 5.59
C GLY A 109 18.86 22.12 6.71
N ALA A 110 19.05 21.12 7.57
CA ALA A 110 20.03 21.18 8.66
C ALA A 110 21.46 21.38 8.13
N ALA A 111 21.84 20.70 7.05
CA ALA A 111 23.15 20.86 6.41
C ALA A 111 23.38 22.28 5.85
N LEU A 112 22.32 23.03 5.55
CA LEU A 112 22.38 24.42 5.10
C LEU A 112 22.26 25.43 6.25
N GLY A 113 22.25 24.96 7.50
CA GLY A 113 22.20 25.80 8.70
C GLY A 113 20.79 26.25 9.10
N ALA A 114 19.74 25.61 8.56
CA ALA A 114 18.39 25.81 9.06
C ALA A 114 18.26 25.29 10.49
N ASP A 115 17.41 25.94 11.30
CA ASP A 115 17.03 25.39 12.59
C ASP A 115 16.11 24.16 12.43
N GLU A 116 15.79 23.49 13.53
CA GLU A 116 15.00 22.25 13.54
C GLU A 116 13.59 22.45 12.95
N GLU A 117 12.93 23.56 13.26
CA GLU A 117 11.57 23.86 12.79
C GLU A 117 11.56 24.16 11.28
N GLN A 118 12.55 24.93 10.81
CA GLN A 118 12.75 25.23 9.40
C GLN A 118 13.08 23.96 8.59
N ALA A 119 13.98 23.11 9.10
CA ALA A 119 14.34 21.85 8.46
C ALA A 119 13.12 20.92 8.36
N LYS A 120 12.34 20.80 9.44
CA LYS A 120 11.09 20.03 9.45
C LYS A 120 10.08 20.57 8.44
N THR A 121 9.85 21.88 8.44
CA THR A 121 8.92 22.54 7.50
C THR A 121 9.33 22.28 6.05
N TRP A 122 10.64 22.29 5.75
CA TRP A 122 11.13 21.97 4.42
C TRP A 122 10.89 20.50 4.06
N GLY A 123 11.17 19.57 4.98
CA GLY A 123 10.86 18.15 4.79
C GLY A 123 9.39 17.90 4.48
N GLU A 124 8.48 18.48 5.27
CA GLU A 124 7.03 18.36 5.08
C GLU A 124 6.59 18.96 3.74
N ALA A 125 7.08 20.15 3.38
CA ALA A 125 6.76 20.79 2.10
C ALA A 125 7.25 19.94 0.92
N ALA A 126 8.46 19.39 0.98
CA ALA A 126 9.00 18.54 -0.08
C ALA A 126 8.17 17.26 -0.23
N ALA A 127 7.86 16.56 0.87
CA ALA A 127 7.09 15.33 0.82
C ALA A 127 5.66 15.57 0.28
N LEU A 128 4.95 16.61 0.75
CA LEU A 128 3.62 16.95 0.22
C LEU A 128 3.65 17.19 -1.30
N LEU A 129 4.59 18.02 -1.77
CA LEU A 129 4.74 18.33 -3.19
C LEU A 129 5.13 17.10 -4.01
N ALA A 130 6.02 16.23 -3.50
CA ALA A 130 6.38 14.99 -4.17
C ALA A 130 5.18 14.04 -4.32
N GLY A 131 4.39 13.87 -3.27
CA GLY A 131 3.17 13.07 -3.33
C GLY A 131 2.15 13.64 -4.31
N ASP A 132 1.95 14.97 -4.34
CA ASP A 132 1.05 15.64 -5.28
C ASP A 132 1.49 15.44 -6.74
N LEU A 133 2.80 15.53 -7.02
CA LEU A 133 3.35 15.30 -8.35
C LEU A 133 3.14 13.85 -8.81
N ALA A 134 3.37 12.88 -7.94
CA ALA A 134 3.14 11.46 -8.24
C ALA A 134 1.65 11.16 -8.49
N LEU A 135 0.75 11.68 -7.64
CA LEU A 135 -0.69 11.52 -7.77
C LEU A 135 -1.23 12.17 -9.05
N SER A 136 -0.79 13.39 -9.35
CA SER A 136 -1.14 14.11 -10.58
C SER A 136 -0.66 13.35 -11.82
N GLN A 137 0.56 12.79 -11.76
CA GLN A 137 1.09 12.01 -12.86
C GLN A 137 0.30 10.71 -13.09
N ALA A 138 -0.15 10.02 -12.03
CA ALA A 138 -0.98 8.82 -12.18
C ALA A 138 -2.22 9.12 -13.04
N HIS A 139 -2.92 10.24 -12.76
CA HIS A 139 -4.06 10.69 -13.56
C HIS A 139 -3.64 11.05 -14.98
N ARG A 140 -2.55 11.80 -15.14
CA ARG A 140 -2.08 12.24 -16.45
C ARG A 140 -1.72 11.08 -17.36
N ILE A 141 -1.08 10.03 -16.85
CA ILE A 141 -0.73 8.84 -17.64
C ILE A 141 -2.01 8.22 -18.21
N ILE A 142 -3.02 7.97 -17.36
CA ILE A 142 -4.29 7.39 -17.82
C ILE A 142 -4.98 8.32 -18.83
N ALA A 143 -5.00 9.63 -18.55
CA ALA A 143 -5.61 10.63 -19.45
C ALA A 143 -4.92 10.70 -20.83
N GLN A 144 -3.65 10.31 -20.92
CA GLN A 144 -2.86 10.30 -22.16
C GLN A 144 -2.72 8.92 -22.79
N LEU A 145 -3.30 7.86 -22.19
CA LEU A 145 -3.29 6.52 -22.78
C LEU A 145 -3.92 6.55 -24.17
N ASP A 146 -3.24 5.90 -25.12
CA ASP A 146 -3.73 5.70 -26.48
C ASP A 146 -4.77 4.56 -26.49
N THR A 147 -6.00 4.90 -26.12
CA THR A 147 -7.11 3.96 -26.02
C THR A 147 -8.43 4.67 -26.33
N ASP A 148 -9.52 3.92 -26.47
CA ASP A 148 -10.84 4.49 -26.72
C ASP A 148 -11.29 5.40 -25.56
N SER A 149 -12.07 6.44 -25.89
CA SER A 149 -12.55 7.43 -24.91
C SER A 149 -13.39 6.82 -23.78
N VAL A 150 -14.18 5.76 -24.07
CA VAL A 150 -14.99 5.07 -23.06
C VAL A 150 -14.10 4.23 -22.15
N VAL A 151 -13.11 3.54 -22.71
CA VAL A 151 -12.12 2.78 -21.92
C VAL A 151 -11.34 3.73 -21.02
N ARG A 152 -10.81 4.84 -21.57
CA ARG A 152 -10.10 5.87 -20.82
C ARG A 152 -10.95 6.44 -19.67
N GLY A 153 -12.21 6.78 -19.95
CA GLY A 153 -13.14 7.28 -18.93
C GLY A 153 -13.30 6.29 -17.77
N ARG A 154 -13.53 5.01 -18.07
CA ARG A 154 -13.65 3.97 -17.04
C ARG A 154 -12.37 3.77 -16.22
N LEU A 155 -11.20 3.89 -16.84
CA LEU A 155 -9.92 3.81 -16.13
C LEU A 155 -9.74 5.01 -15.18
N LEU A 156 -10.14 6.21 -15.60
CA LEU A 156 -10.14 7.39 -14.74
C LEU A 156 -11.14 7.25 -13.59
N ASP A 157 -12.34 6.70 -13.82
CA ASP A 157 -13.31 6.42 -12.76
C ASP A 157 -12.79 5.42 -11.72
N ILE A 158 -12.04 4.39 -12.17
CA ILE A 158 -11.39 3.42 -11.27
C ILE A 158 -10.32 4.11 -10.42
N LEU A 159 -9.49 4.96 -11.04
CA LEU A 159 -8.45 5.71 -10.35
C LEU A 159 -9.05 6.69 -9.33
N ASP A 160 -10.08 7.45 -9.74
CA ASP A 160 -10.80 8.40 -8.88
C ASP A 160 -11.41 7.70 -7.67
N LYS A 161 -12.13 6.60 -7.88
CA LYS A 161 -12.67 5.78 -6.78
C LYS A 161 -11.56 5.29 -5.84
N ALA A 162 -10.44 4.83 -6.39
CA ALA A 162 -9.32 4.36 -5.58
C ALA A 162 -8.76 5.48 -4.70
N VAL A 163 -8.59 6.69 -5.24
CA VAL A 163 -8.15 7.86 -4.48
C VAL A 163 -9.17 8.28 -3.42
N PHE A 164 -10.43 8.43 -3.83
CA PHE A 164 -11.51 8.89 -2.96
C PHE A 164 -11.71 7.96 -1.75
N VAL A 165 -11.71 6.64 -1.98
CA VAL A 165 -11.89 5.66 -0.92
C VAL A 165 -10.64 5.53 -0.05
N SER A 166 -9.44 5.60 -0.62
CA SER A 166 -8.20 5.50 0.17
C SER A 166 -8.01 6.69 1.09
N ALA A 167 -8.37 7.90 0.63
CA ALA A 167 -8.36 9.10 1.49
C ALA A 167 -9.32 8.95 2.69
N ALA A 168 -10.51 8.37 2.48
CA ALA A 168 -11.43 8.08 3.57
C ALA A 168 -10.85 7.02 4.54
N GLY A 169 -10.21 5.98 4.01
CA GLY A 169 -9.54 4.96 4.81
C GLY A 169 -8.39 5.51 5.66
N GLU A 170 -7.56 6.38 5.08
CA GLU A 170 -6.46 7.04 5.79
C GLU A 170 -6.98 7.94 6.91
N LEU A 171 -8.00 8.75 6.63
CA LEU A 171 -8.63 9.60 7.64
C LEU A 171 -9.23 8.75 8.78
N ASN A 172 -9.85 7.62 8.44
CA ASN A 172 -10.38 6.69 9.43
C ASN A 172 -9.26 6.10 10.29
N ASP A 173 -8.12 5.71 9.72
CA ASP A 173 -6.97 5.16 10.45
C ASP A 173 -6.42 6.16 11.49
N VAL A 174 -6.24 7.42 11.08
CA VAL A 174 -5.83 8.51 11.99
C VAL A 174 -6.90 8.76 13.06
N THR A 175 -8.17 8.84 12.68
CA THR A 175 -9.29 9.09 13.60
C THR A 175 -9.42 7.97 14.64
N ASN A 176 -9.23 6.73 14.21
CA ASN A 176 -9.30 5.53 15.03
C ASN A 176 -8.22 5.46 16.13
N THR A 177 -7.11 6.15 15.91
CA THR A 177 -6.02 6.24 16.89
C THR A 177 -6.28 7.28 17.97
N VAL A 178 -7.01 8.36 17.64
CA VAL A 178 -7.22 9.51 18.56
C VAL A 178 -8.58 9.52 19.25
N ALA A 179 -9.63 9.01 18.60
CA ALA A 179 -10.99 9.15 19.12
C ALA A 179 -11.32 8.07 20.17
N PRO A 180 -12.11 8.41 21.21
CA PRO A 180 -12.39 7.52 22.33
C PRO A 180 -13.53 6.53 22.04
N HIS A 181 -13.52 5.89 20.86
CA HIS A 181 -14.51 4.87 20.49
C HIS A 181 -13.93 3.47 20.53
N LEU A 182 -14.81 2.50 20.80
CA LEU A 182 -14.48 1.08 20.68
C LEU A 182 -14.68 0.67 19.23
N LEU A 183 -13.59 0.30 18.57
CA LEU A 183 -13.60 -0.31 17.24
C LEU A 183 -13.76 -1.81 17.35
N GLY A 184 -14.78 -2.34 16.68
CA GLY A 184 -14.91 -3.77 16.44
C GLY A 184 -14.02 -4.22 15.27
N ILE A 185 -13.84 -5.53 15.14
CA ILE A 185 -13.16 -6.13 13.99
C ILE A 185 -13.76 -5.67 12.65
N PRO A 186 -15.09 -5.58 12.45
CA PRO A 186 -15.65 -5.09 11.19
C PRO A 186 -15.21 -3.67 10.83
N ASP A 187 -15.06 -2.78 11.82
CA ASP A 187 -14.63 -1.40 11.60
C ASP A 187 -13.17 -1.36 11.15
N VAL A 188 -12.31 -2.15 11.81
CA VAL A 188 -10.89 -2.27 11.41
C VAL A 188 -10.77 -2.85 10.01
N LEU A 189 -11.51 -3.92 9.69
CA LEU A 189 -11.49 -4.51 8.34
C LEU A 189 -11.95 -3.52 7.27
N ALA A 190 -12.95 -2.68 7.58
CA ALA A 190 -13.38 -1.61 6.68
C ALA A 190 -12.28 -0.56 6.46
N THR A 191 -11.53 -0.19 7.51
CA THR A 191 -10.35 0.68 7.37
C THR A 191 -9.28 0.03 6.50
N LEU A 192 -8.93 -1.24 6.72
CA LEU A 192 -7.92 -1.95 5.91
C LEU A 192 -8.34 -2.02 4.43
N GLU A 193 -9.62 -2.29 4.20
CA GLU A 193 -10.21 -2.32 2.87
C GLU A 193 -10.05 -0.97 2.17
N GLN A 194 -10.52 0.10 2.83
CA GLN A 194 -10.56 1.44 2.26
C GLN A 194 -9.15 1.99 2.06
N LYS A 195 -8.31 1.94 3.10
CA LYS A 195 -6.96 2.50 3.11
C LYS A 195 -6.06 1.80 2.10
N THR A 196 -6.15 0.47 1.97
CA THR A 196 -5.15 -0.30 1.22
C THR A 196 -5.73 -1.20 0.13
N ALA A 197 -6.74 -2.03 0.44
CA ALA A 197 -7.15 -3.09 -0.48
C ALA A 197 -7.69 -2.55 -1.82
N VAL A 198 -8.46 -1.44 -1.77
CA VAL A 198 -9.08 -0.85 -2.96
C VAL A 198 -8.03 -0.39 -3.96
N TYR A 199 -7.09 0.48 -3.57
CA TYR A 199 -6.08 0.98 -4.52
C TYR A 199 -4.98 -0.04 -4.83
N SER A 200 -4.70 -0.97 -3.91
CA SER A 200 -3.54 -1.86 -4.03
C SER A 200 -3.82 -3.13 -4.80
N CYS A 201 -5.08 -3.59 -4.84
CA CYS A 201 -5.42 -4.87 -5.46
C CYS A 201 -6.68 -4.79 -6.32
N GLU A 202 -7.79 -4.24 -5.82
CA GLU A 202 -9.04 -4.13 -6.59
C GLU A 202 -8.84 -3.27 -7.85
N ALA A 203 -8.42 -2.03 -7.69
CA ALA A 203 -8.31 -1.08 -8.79
C ALA A 203 -7.29 -1.50 -9.87
N PRO A 204 -6.08 -1.99 -9.54
CA PRO A 204 -5.14 -2.52 -10.53
C PRO A 204 -5.70 -3.66 -11.39
N LEU A 205 -6.36 -4.64 -10.75
CA LEU A 205 -6.95 -5.78 -11.46
C LEU A 205 -8.13 -5.35 -12.34
N GLN A 206 -9.00 -4.48 -11.83
CA GLN A 206 -10.11 -3.93 -12.62
C GLN A 206 -9.61 -3.12 -13.80
N ALA A 207 -8.58 -2.29 -13.60
CA ALA A 207 -8.01 -1.46 -14.65
C ALA A 207 -7.37 -2.29 -15.76
N GLY A 208 -6.58 -3.32 -15.41
CA GLY A 208 -6.01 -4.25 -16.38
C GLY A 208 -7.10 -4.98 -17.19
N ALA A 209 -8.18 -5.41 -16.53
CA ALA A 209 -9.31 -6.07 -17.17
C ALA A 209 -10.11 -5.13 -18.09
N VAL A 210 -10.34 -3.88 -17.67
CA VAL A 210 -10.98 -2.84 -18.50
C VAL A 210 -10.16 -2.59 -19.76
N LEU A 211 -8.83 -2.46 -19.62
CA LEU A 211 -7.95 -2.21 -20.75
C LEU A 211 -7.92 -3.40 -21.73
N ALA A 212 -8.04 -4.63 -21.24
CA ALA A 212 -8.16 -5.83 -22.06
C ALA A 212 -9.55 -6.01 -22.73
N GLY A 213 -10.51 -5.12 -22.47
CA GLY A 213 -11.86 -5.21 -23.03
C GLY A 213 -12.72 -6.30 -22.40
N ALA A 214 -12.44 -6.68 -21.15
CA ALA A 214 -13.16 -7.75 -20.46
C ALA A 214 -14.63 -7.43 -20.16
N SER A 215 -15.41 -8.47 -19.90
CA SER A 215 -16.82 -8.32 -19.55
C SER A 215 -17.00 -7.61 -18.20
N ALA A 216 -18.17 -7.00 -17.98
CA ALA A 216 -18.50 -6.43 -16.68
C ALA A 216 -18.49 -7.46 -15.54
N GLY A 217 -18.83 -8.72 -15.85
CA GLY A 217 -18.77 -9.84 -14.89
C GLY A 217 -17.34 -10.16 -14.46
N ASP A 218 -16.41 -10.25 -15.41
CA ASP A 218 -14.99 -10.53 -15.14
C ASP A 218 -14.36 -9.40 -14.33
N ILE A 219 -14.64 -8.14 -14.70
CA ILE A 219 -14.15 -6.95 -13.99
C ILE A 219 -14.68 -6.94 -12.54
N ALA A 220 -15.96 -7.26 -12.33
CA ALA A 220 -16.54 -7.33 -11.00
C ALA A 220 -15.94 -8.48 -10.17
N CYS A 221 -15.73 -9.65 -10.77
CA CYS A 221 -15.09 -10.79 -10.14
C CYS A 221 -13.66 -10.46 -9.68
N LEU A 222 -12.85 -9.89 -10.57
CA LEU A 222 -11.49 -9.47 -10.27
C LEU A 222 -11.43 -8.38 -9.20
N GLY A 223 -12.41 -7.47 -9.19
CA GLY A 223 -12.55 -6.47 -8.13
C GLY A 223 -12.83 -7.08 -6.75
N ARG A 224 -13.76 -8.04 -6.66
CA ARG A 224 -14.04 -8.76 -5.39
C ARG A 224 -12.84 -9.57 -4.92
N PHE A 225 -12.21 -10.31 -5.83
CA PHE A 225 -10.96 -11.03 -5.55
C PHE A 225 -9.88 -10.09 -5.01
N GLY A 226 -9.63 -8.96 -5.71
CA GLY A 226 -8.62 -7.98 -5.32
C GLY A 226 -8.86 -7.39 -3.94
N ARG A 227 -10.11 -7.02 -3.63
CA ARG A 227 -10.50 -6.49 -2.31
C ARG A 227 -10.20 -7.49 -1.19
N LEU A 228 -10.63 -8.75 -1.35
CA LEU A 228 -10.43 -9.80 -0.34
C LEU A 228 -8.94 -10.08 -0.10
N ILE A 229 -8.15 -10.17 -1.16
CA ILE A 229 -6.71 -10.40 -1.04
C ILE A 229 -5.97 -9.19 -0.46
N GLY A 230 -6.37 -7.97 -0.82
CA GLY A 230 -5.82 -6.76 -0.24
C GLY A 230 -6.01 -6.72 1.29
N ILE A 231 -7.20 -7.08 1.78
CA ILE A 231 -7.47 -7.19 3.22
C ILE A 231 -6.58 -8.28 3.85
N ALA A 232 -6.49 -9.47 3.23
CA ALA A 232 -5.64 -10.54 3.73
C ALA A 232 -4.16 -10.15 3.82
N PHE A 233 -3.64 -9.41 2.84
CA PHE A 233 -2.27 -8.88 2.88
C PHE A 233 -2.06 -7.95 4.07
N GLN A 234 -3.01 -7.04 4.33
CA GLN A 234 -2.86 -6.08 5.42
C GLN A 234 -2.98 -6.75 6.79
N LEU A 235 -3.88 -7.74 6.95
CA LEU A 235 -3.94 -8.56 8.16
C LEU A 235 -2.61 -9.29 8.41
N THR A 236 -1.99 -9.83 7.37
CA THR A 236 -0.66 -10.44 7.47
C THR A 236 0.43 -9.41 7.81
N ASP A 237 0.40 -8.23 7.20
CA ASP A 237 1.38 -7.18 7.46
C ASP A 237 1.24 -6.66 8.91
N ASP A 238 0.03 -6.52 9.45
CA ASP A 238 -0.22 -6.20 10.88
C ASP A 238 0.38 -7.28 11.81
N MET A 239 0.23 -8.56 11.45
CA MET A 239 0.86 -9.68 12.18
C MET A 239 2.39 -9.59 12.15
N LEU A 240 2.98 -9.26 10.99
CA LEU A 240 4.42 -9.13 10.84
C LEU A 240 4.98 -7.89 11.55
N GLY A 241 4.20 -6.83 11.66
CA GLY A 241 4.54 -5.63 12.42
C GLY A 241 4.75 -5.92 13.90
N VAL A 242 3.91 -6.78 14.48
CA VAL A 242 3.98 -7.12 15.91
C VAL A 242 4.88 -8.34 16.18
N PHE A 243 4.80 -9.39 15.35
CA PHE A 243 5.44 -10.70 15.60
C PHE A 243 6.59 -11.03 14.65
N GLY A 244 6.88 -10.18 13.66
CA GLY A 244 7.91 -10.46 12.65
C GLY A 244 9.33 -10.53 13.22
N ASP A 245 10.23 -11.12 12.46
CA ASP A 245 11.66 -11.14 12.79
C ASP A 245 12.32 -9.87 12.23
N GLU A 246 12.82 -8.98 13.11
CA GLU A 246 13.46 -7.72 12.71
C GLU A 246 14.61 -7.93 11.72
N SER A 247 15.33 -9.05 11.82
CA SER A 247 16.43 -9.39 10.90
C SER A 247 15.96 -9.69 9.47
N LYS A 248 14.68 -10.05 9.29
CA LYS A 248 14.05 -10.33 8.00
C LYS A 248 13.17 -9.19 7.49
N THR A 249 12.52 -8.46 8.40
CA THR A 249 11.58 -7.37 8.05
C THR A 249 12.28 -6.03 7.87
N GLY A 250 13.44 -5.82 8.50
CA GLY A 250 14.15 -4.54 8.52
C GLY A 250 13.39 -3.43 9.24
N LYS A 251 12.32 -3.77 9.98
CA LYS A 251 11.48 -2.87 10.77
C LYS A 251 11.54 -3.28 12.24
N SER A 252 11.46 -2.30 13.14
CA SER A 252 11.33 -2.59 14.57
C SER A 252 9.95 -3.17 14.87
N THR A 253 9.91 -4.30 15.55
CA THR A 253 8.67 -4.95 16.04
C THR A 253 8.00 -4.21 17.19
N VAL A 254 8.67 -3.17 17.70
CA VAL A 254 8.20 -2.31 18.78
C VAL A 254 7.48 -1.09 18.22
N ALA A 255 7.79 -0.69 16.98
CA ALA A 255 7.25 0.53 16.36
C ALA A 255 5.71 0.51 16.28
N ASP A 256 5.13 -0.55 15.72
CA ASP A 256 3.68 -0.69 15.57
C ASP A 256 2.93 -0.64 16.92
N LEU A 257 3.51 -1.19 18.00
CA LEU A 257 2.94 -1.09 19.35
C LEU A 257 3.03 0.33 19.92
N ARG A 258 4.11 1.07 19.59
CA ARG A 258 4.30 2.48 19.98
C ARG A 258 3.41 3.43 19.20
N GLU A 259 3.13 3.13 17.93
CA GLU A 259 2.18 3.89 17.11
C GLU A 259 0.77 3.80 17.68
N GLY A 260 0.42 2.68 18.32
CA GLY A 260 -0.86 2.50 18.98
C GLY A 260 -2.04 2.34 18.03
N LYS A 261 -1.77 2.07 16.74
CA LYS A 261 -2.79 1.79 15.72
C LYS A 261 -3.66 0.61 16.14
N ILE A 262 -4.98 0.75 16.04
CA ILE A 262 -5.93 -0.28 16.46
C ILE A 262 -6.10 -1.31 15.33
N THR A 263 -5.16 -2.24 15.27
CA THR A 263 -5.21 -3.40 14.36
C THR A 263 -6.22 -4.44 14.84
N THR A 264 -6.48 -5.47 14.01
CA THR A 264 -7.39 -6.57 14.39
C THR A 264 -6.90 -7.33 15.62
N LEU A 265 -5.58 -7.37 15.86
CA LEU A 265 -4.98 -7.92 17.08
C LEU A 265 -5.50 -7.22 18.34
N LEU A 266 -5.48 -5.89 18.32
CA LEU A 266 -5.90 -5.07 19.46
C LEU A 266 -7.43 -5.02 19.57
N ALA A 267 -8.15 -4.96 18.45
CA ALA A 267 -9.60 -5.02 18.43
C ALA A 267 -10.12 -6.34 19.03
N HIS A 268 -9.50 -7.48 18.71
CA HIS A 268 -9.81 -8.75 19.36
C HIS A 268 -9.39 -8.77 20.83
N ALA A 269 -8.16 -8.34 21.15
CA ALA A 269 -7.65 -8.35 22.53
C ALA A 269 -8.54 -7.55 23.49
N ARG A 270 -9.12 -6.43 23.03
CA ARG A 270 -10.09 -5.61 23.79
C ARG A 270 -11.33 -6.37 24.26
N THR A 271 -11.65 -7.48 23.61
CA THR A 271 -12.78 -8.34 23.97
C THR A 271 -12.42 -9.43 24.98
N THR A 272 -11.13 -9.54 25.35
CA THR A 272 -10.63 -10.59 26.24
C THR A 272 -10.31 -10.04 27.65
N PRO A 273 -10.28 -10.90 28.69
CA PRO A 273 -9.94 -10.50 30.06
C PRO A 273 -8.52 -9.93 30.22
N GLU A 274 -7.63 -10.18 29.27
CA GLU A 274 -6.23 -9.75 29.28
C GLU A 274 -6.04 -8.30 28.83
N TRP A 275 -7.07 -7.65 28.26
CA TRP A 275 -6.97 -6.25 27.79
C TRP A 275 -6.44 -5.26 28.84
N PRO A 276 -6.86 -5.27 30.11
CA PRO A 276 -6.33 -4.36 31.12
C PRO A 276 -4.81 -4.48 31.34
N SER A 277 -4.22 -5.64 31.01
CA SER A 277 -2.78 -5.87 31.07
C SER A 277 -2.06 -5.41 29.80
N ILE A 278 -2.73 -5.39 28.64
CA ILE A 278 -2.15 -4.94 27.36
C ILE A 278 -2.27 -3.42 27.21
N ALA A 279 -3.42 -2.85 27.56
CA ALA A 279 -3.78 -1.46 27.28
C ALA A 279 -2.74 -0.40 27.70
N PRO A 280 -2.04 -0.51 28.85
CA PRO A 280 -1.05 0.49 29.27
C PRO A 280 0.18 0.60 28.37
N PHE A 281 0.45 -0.41 27.54
CA PHE A 281 1.63 -0.47 26.68
C PHE A 281 1.37 0.03 25.26
N ILE A 282 0.11 0.08 24.82
CA ILE A 282 -0.27 0.50 23.48
C ILE A 282 -0.15 2.02 23.36
N GLY A 283 0.61 2.51 22.38
CA GLY A 283 0.86 3.95 22.21
C GLY A 283 1.92 4.52 23.15
N LYS A 284 2.59 3.68 23.97
CA LYS A 284 3.62 4.12 24.92
C LYS A 284 4.91 4.48 24.18
N ALA A 285 5.26 5.76 24.09
CA ALA A 285 6.42 6.23 23.33
C ALA A 285 7.76 5.58 23.73
N ASP A 286 7.95 5.31 25.02
CA ASP A 286 9.14 4.68 25.59
C ASP A 286 8.96 3.17 25.83
N LEU A 287 8.02 2.50 25.15
CA LEU A 287 7.82 1.05 25.23
C LEU A 287 9.15 0.31 24.96
N ASP A 288 9.63 -0.47 25.92
CA ASP A 288 10.90 -1.18 25.77
C ASP A 288 10.74 -2.60 25.16
N PRO A 289 11.83 -3.27 24.74
CA PRO A 289 11.75 -4.60 24.15
C PRO A 289 11.15 -5.69 25.06
N ALA A 290 11.30 -5.58 26.38
CA ALA A 290 10.77 -6.54 27.34
C ALA A 290 9.26 -6.34 27.52
N GLU A 291 8.80 -5.08 27.59
CA GLU A 291 7.37 -4.74 27.59
C GLU A 291 6.70 -5.19 26.29
N ALA A 292 7.34 -4.95 25.13
CA ALA A 292 6.85 -5.46 23.85
C ALA A 292 6.77 -6.99 23.81
N ALA A 293 7.75 -7.69 24.41
CA ALA A 293 7.71 -9.15 24.54
C ALA A 293 6.54 -9.63 25.40
N PHE A 294 6.28 -8.96 26.53
CA PHE A 294 5.13 -9.24 27.39
C PHE A 294 3.80 -9.04 26.64
N VAL A 295 3.66 -7.94 25.89
CA VAL A 295 2.46 -7.66 25.07
C VAL A 295 2.25 -8.76 24.03
N ARG A 296 3.31 -9.17 23.32
CA ARG A 296 3.24 -10.28 22.34
C ARG A 296 2.81 -11.59 22.96
N GLU A 297 3.40 -11.95 24.10
CA GLU A 297 3.06 -13.19 24.81
C GLU A 297 1.59 -13.17 25.25
N THR A 298 1.12 -12.03 25.76
CA THR A 298 -0.27 -11.85 26.18
C THR A 298 -1.23 -11.91 24.99
N LEU A 299 -0.92 -11.24 23.87
CA LEU A 299 -1.71 -11.31 22.62
C LEU A 299 -1.77 -12.73 22.04
N THR A 300 -0.72 -13.52 22.24
CA THR A 300 -0.70 -14.94 21.86
C THR A 300 -1.57 -15.76 22.81
N GLY A 301 -1.41 -15.56 24.12
CA GLY A 301 -2.13 -16.29 25.16
C GLY A 301 -3.63 -16.06 25.13
N CYS A 302 -4.10 -14.86 24.80
CA CYS A 302 -5.53 -14.56 24.66
C CYS A 302 -6.13 -14.93 23.29
N GLY A 303 -5.31 -15.48 22.38
CA GLY A 303 -5.77 -15.97 21.07
C GLY A 303 -5.92 -14.91 19.99
N SER A 304 -5.60 -13.63 20.25
CA SER A 304 -5.68 -12.57 19.23
C SER A 304 -4.82 -12.86 18.00
N ALA A 305 -3.59 -13.34 18.21
CA ALA A 305 -2.70 -13.72 17.12
C ALA A 305 -3.32 -14.79 16.20
N ALA A 306 -3.86 -15.86 16.79
CA ALA A 306 -4.50 -16.94 16.04
C ALA A 306 -5.79 -16.48 15.34
N HIS A 307 -6.54 -15.58 15.98
CA HIS A 307 -7.76 -15.00 15.41
C HIS A 307 -7.47 -14.16 14.15
N THR A 308 -6.52 -13.23 14.22
CA THR A 308 -6.12 -12.42 13.07
C THR A 308 -5.55 -13.28 11.93
N GLU A 309 -4.73 -14.28 12.25
CA GLU A 309 -4.21 -15.23 11.26
C GLU A 309 -5.34 -16.01 10.57
N GLN A 310 -6.37 -16.42 11.33
CA GLN A 310 -7.55 -17.09 10.77
C GLN A 310 -8.36 -16.15 9.87
N LEU A 311 -8.58 -14.89 10.26
CA LEU A 311 -9.24 -13.91 9.41
C LEU A 311 -8.52 -13.75 8.07
N ALA A 312 -7.18 -13.68 8.07
CA ALA A 312 -6.40 -13.58 6.83
C ALA A 312 -6.61 -14.81 5.94
N ARG A 313 -6.61 -16.02 6.51
CA ARG A 313 -6.89 -17.28 5.79
C ARG A 313 -8.31 -17.31 5.22
N ASP A 314 -9.30 -16.86 5.98
CA ASP A 314 -10.70 -16.85 5.55
C ASP A 314 -10.90 -15.92 4.35
N HIS A 315 -10.26 -14.74 4.35
CA HIS A 315 -10.28 -13.83 3.20
C HIS A 315 -9.61 -14.44 1.95
N VAL A 316 -8.49 -15.15 2.12
CA VAL A 316 -7.87 -15.90 1.02
C VAL A 316 -8.79 -16.99 0.48
N ALA A 317 -9.46 -17.75 1.35
CA ALA A 317 -10.40 -18.80 0.94
C ALA A 317 -11.61 -18.22 0.18
N LEU A 318 -12.17 -17.11 0.65
CA LEU A 318 -13.23 -16.38 -0.04
C LEU A 318 -12.77 -15.89 -1.42
N ALA A 319 -11.56 -15.31 -1.52
CA ALA A 319 -11.02 -14.86 -2.78
C ALA A 319 -10.85 -16.01 -3.79
N LYS A 320 -10.35 -17.17 -3.34
CA LYS A 320 -10.23 -18.36 -4.20
C LYS A 320 -11.60 -18.90 -4.64
N THR A 321 -12.62 -18.76 -3.80
CA THR A 321 -14.00 -19.12 -4.15
C THR A 321 -14.56 -18.24 -5.27
N GLU A 322 -14.30 -16.93 -5.23
CA GLU A 322 -14.66 -16.01 -6.32
C GLU A 322 -14.02 -16.43 -7.65
N LEU A 323 -12.73 -16.79 -7.65
CA LEU A 323 -12.06 -17.29 -8.86
C LEU A 323 -12.66 -18.62 -9.33
N ALA A 324 -12.92 -19.56 -8.43
CA ALA A 324 -13.44 -20.88 -8.75
C ALA A 324 -14.84 -20.81 -9.40
N ALA A 325 -15.66 -19.84 -9.00
CA ALA A 325 -17.01 -19.63 -9.54
C ALA A 325 -17.04 -18.80 -10.84
N SER A 326 -15.89 -18.30 -11.32
CA SER A 326 -15.80 -17.43 -12.49
C SER A 326 -15.50 -18.18 -13.79
N ASP A 327 -15.85 -17.55 -14.91
CA ASP A 327 -15.49 -18.00 -16.27
C ASP A 327 -14.11 -17.45 -16.73
N LEU A 328 -13.31 -16.92 -15.80
CA LEU A 328 -11.98 -16.41 -16.10
C LEU A 328 -11.07 -17.53 -16.67
N PRO A 329 -10.15 -17.19 -17.60
CA PRO A 329 -9.20 -18.14 -18.14
C PRO A 329 -8.45 -18.91 -17.05
N ALA A 330 -8.31 -20.22 -17.20
CA ALA A 330 -7.76 -21.10 -16.17
C ALA A 330 -6.36 -20.67 -15.71
N GLU A 331 -5.51 -20.25 -16.66
CA GLU A 331 -4.16 -19.76 -16.37
C GLU A 331 -4.16 -18.50 -15.50
N LEU A 332 -5.09 -17.57 -15.75
CA LEU A 332 -5.26 -16.38 -14.92
C LEU A 332 -5.75 -16.75 -13.52
N ARG A 333 -6.71 -17.68 -13.40
CA ARG A 333 -7.21 -18.16 -12.10
C ARG A 333 -6.09 -18.81 -11.28
N GLU A 334 -5.26 -19.65 -11.89
CA GLU A 334 -4.12 -20.29 -11.21
C GLU A 334 -3.05 -19.28 -10.78
N LEU A 335 -2.75 -18.29 -11.63
CA LEU A 335 -1.81 -17.22 -11.30
C LEU A 335 -2.29 -16.39 -10.10
N LEU A 336 -3.55 -15.99 -10.09
CA LEU A 336 -4.16 -15.21 -9.01
C LEU A 336 -4.33 -16.05 -7.74
N SER A 337 -4.68 -17.33 -7.86
CA SER A 337 -4.72 -18.29 -6.74
C SER A 337 -3.34 -18.44 -6.08
N THR A 338 -2.27 -18.56 -6.87
CA THR A 338 -0.89 -18.60 -6.37
C THR A 338 -0.47 -17.28 -5.71
N PHE A 339 -0.94 -16.15 -6.23
CA PHE A 339 -0.72 -14.85 -5.60
C PHE A 339 -1.43 -14.74 -4.25
N ALA A 340 -2.68 -15.20 -4.17
CA ALA A 340 -3.47 -15.25 -2.95
C ALA A 340 -2.81 -16.10 -1.85
N ASP A 341 -2.30 -17.29 -2.19
CA ASP A 341 -1.64 -18.16 -1.21
C ASP A 341 -0.38 -17.49 -0.59
N ARG A 342 0.29 -16.63 -1.35
CA ARG A 342 1.44 -15.86 -0.85
C ARG A 342 1.04 -14.73 0.11
N ALA A 343 -0.23 -14.34 0.20
CA ALA A 343 -0.68 -13.32 1.15
C ALA A 343 -0.53 -13.77 2.61
N VAL A 344 -0.78 -15.05 2.88
CA VAL A 344 -0.74 -15.62 4.26
C VAL A 344 0.53 -16.41 4.56
N ASN A 345 1.23 -16.91 3.54
CA ASN A 345 2.48 -17.68 3.74
C ASN A 345 3.66 -16.85 4.26
N ARG A 346 3.51 -15.53 4.41
CA ARG A 346 4.57 -14.64 4.94
C ARG A 346 4.68 -14.67 6.47
N ILE A 347 3.68 -15.26 7.15
CA ILE A 347 3.61 -15.36 8.62
C ILE A 347 4.54 -16.47 9.16
N ARG A 348 5.06 -17.35 8.28
CA ARG A 348 5.92 -18.49 8.63
C ARG A 348 7.39 -18.25 8.29
#